data_AF-A0A315AM95-F1
#
_entry.id   AF-A0A315AM95-F1
#
_cell.length_a   1.000
_cell.length_b   1.000
_cell.length_c   1.000
_cell.angle_alpha   90.00
_cell.angle_beta   90.00
_cell.angle_gamma   90.00
#
_symmetry.space_group_name_H-M   'P 1'
#
loop_
_entity.id
_entity.type
_entity.pdbx_description
1 polymer ?
#
loop_
_entity_poly.entity_id
_entity_poly.type
_entity_poly.pdbx_seq_one_letter_code
_entity_poly.pdbx_strand_id
1 'polypeptide(L)'
;MAMIDIKVPDIGDFDEVAVIELLVKPGDTVRAEQSLITVESDKASMEIPSSHAGVVKELKIKLGDKVKEGSVVLVLDVEGAASAPAAPAPAAAPAAAAPAAPAAPAPTASSFGGSADIECDVLVLGGGPGGYSAAFRAADLGLNVVIVERYATLGGVCLNVGCIPSKALLHVAAVMDEVSHMADLGVDFGTPAVNIDKLRGHKEKVIGKLTGGLAAMAKMRKVTTVRGLGQFVGANHLEVSETTGTAQEQNGSKKVIAFKKAIIAAGSQAVRLPFMPNDPRVVDSTGALELQSVPKRMLILGGGIIGLEMGTVYSTLGARLDVVEMMDGLMQGADRDLVKVWQKMNAKRFDNIMLKTKTVSARALPEGIEVTFAPAEEGGTAPAPQVYDLVLQAVGRTPNGKKLAAEKAGVSVTDRGFINVDLQMRTNVPHIFAIGDIVGQPMLAHKAVHEAHVAAEVIAGELQGNKELAAAAFNARVIPSVAYTDPEVAWVGLTEDQAKAQGIKVKKGLFPWAASGRAIANGRDEGVTKLLFDDSPEAHGHGKILGGGMVGTHAGDMIGEIALAIEMGADAVDIGKTIHPHPTLGESIGMAAEVAHGSCTDLPPGKK
;
A
#
# COMPACT_ATOMS: atom_id res chain seq x y z
N MET A 1 23.89 -44.16 -5.98
CA MET A 1 22.66 -43.49 -6.45
C MET A 1 21.59 -44.55 -6.54
N ALA A 2 20.73 -44.60 -5.52
CA ALA A 2 19.57 -45.50 -5.51
C ALA A 2 18.41 -44.72 -6.13
N MET A 3 17.81 -45.24 -7.19
CA MET A 3 16.63 -44.62 -7.79
C MET A 3 15.38 -45.14 -7.07
N ILE A 4 14.52 -44.23 -6.64
CA ILE A 4 13.25 -44.55 -5.97
C ILE A 4 12.10 -43.95 -6.77
N ASP A 5 11.10 -44.79 -7.07
CA ASP A 5 9.84 -44.36 -7.65
C ASP A 5 8.94 -43.78 -6.56
N ILE A 6 8.56 -42.51 -6.71
CA ILE A 6 7.60 -41.86 -5.82
C ILE A 6 6.20 -42.10 -6.37
N LYS A 7 5.33 -42.65 -5.52
CA LYS A 7 3.97 -43.05 -5.88
C LYS A 7 2.94 -42.14 -5.23
N VAL A 8 1.77 -42.04 -5.85
CA VAL A 8 0.59 -41.40 -5.25
C VAL A 8 0.22 -42.16 -3.96
N PRO A 9 0.20 -41.49 -2.79
CA PRO A 9 -0.21 -42.08 -1.53
C PRO A 9 -1.71 -42.39 -1.52
N ASP A 10 -2.22 -42.97 -0.43
CA ASP A 10 -3.66 -43.13 -0.23
C ASP A 10 -4.36 -41.76 -0.34
N ILE A 11 -5.28 -41.65 -1.30
CA ILE A 11 -6.06 -40.44 -1.60
C ILE A 11 -7.49 -40.53 -1.08
N GLY A 12 -7.84 -41.56 -0.31
CA GLY A 12 -9.19 -41.83 0.21
C GLY A 12 -10.07 -42.64 -0.77
N ASP A 13 -11.39 -42.56 -0.65
CA ASP A 13 -12.39 -43.35 -1.42
C ASP A 13 -12.51 -42.97 -2.93
N PHE A 14 -11.46 -42.40 -3.54
CA PHE A 14 -11.47 -41.98 -4.95
C PHE A 14 -10.72 -42.98 -5.83
N ASP A 15 -11.41 -43.53 -6.83
CA ASP A 15 -10.85 -44.51 -7.76
C ASP A 15 -9.75 -43.91 -8.68
N GLU A 16 -9.97 -42.68 -9.19
CA GLU A 16 -9.03 -41.93 -10.04
C GLU A 16 -9.23 -40.41 -9.88
N VAL A 17 -8.14 -39.63 -9.83
CA VAL A 17 -8.14 -38.16 -9.75
C VAL A 17 -7.29 -37.54 -10.86
N ALA A 18 -7.64 -36.33 -11.31
CA ALA A 18 -6.95 -35.68 -12.43
C ALA A 18 -5.80 -34.78 -11.95
N VAL A 19 -4.64 -34.84 -12.60
CA VAL A 19 -3.50 -33.95 -12.31
C VAL A 19 -3.77 -32.58 -12.91
N ILE A 20 -4.00 -31.57 -12.06
CA ILE A 20 -4.29 -30.19 -12.47
C ILE A 20 -3.09 -29.25 -12.37
N GLU A 21 -2.00 -29.69 -11.75
CA GLU A 21 -0.76 -28.91 -11.68
C GLU A 21 0.47 -29.80 -11.44
N LEU A 22 1.61 -29.45 -12.06
CA LEU A 22 2.92 -30.05 -11.81
C LEU A 22 3.80 -29.02 -11.08
N LEU A 23 4.18 -29.30 -9.83
CA LEU A 23 4.90 -28.36 -8.96
C LEU A 23 6.43 -28.53 -9.02
N VAL A 24 6.90 -29.59 -9.69
CA VAL A 24 8.33 -29.89 -9.87
C VAL A 24 8.64 -30.26 -11.32
N LYS A 25 9.89 -30.06 -11.74
CA LYS A 25 10.41 -30.49 -13.06
C LYS A 25 11.69 -31.35 -12.91
N PRO A 26 12.07 -32.13 -13.94
CA PRO A 26 13.34 -32.85 -13.93
C PRO A 26 14.52 -31.89 -13.70
N GLY A 27 15.39 -32.24 -12.76
CA GLY A 27 16.53 -31.43 -12.29
C GLY A 27 16.30 -30.70 -10.97
N ASP A 28 15.06 -30.64 -10.46
CA ASP A 28 14.78 -29.98 -9.20
C ASP A 28 15.18 -30.84 -7.99
N THR A 29 15.69 -30.19 -6.94
CA THR A 29 15.96 -30.83 -5.64
C THR A 29 14.72 -30.74 -4.76
N VAL A 30 14.21 -31.89 -4.33
CA VAL A 30 12.98 -32.02 -3.55
C VAL A 30 13.29 -32.48 -2.12
N ARG A 31 12.60 -31.93 -1.12
CA ARG A 31 12.66 -32.41 0.27
C ARG A 31 11.53 -33.41 0.55
N ALA A 32 11.69 -34.25 1.58
CA ALA A 32 10.56 -35.04 2.08
C ALA A 32 9.42 -34.09 2.51
N GLU A 33 8.18 -34.51 2.26
CA GLU A 33 6.93 -33.74 2.47
C GLU A 33 6.72 -32.51 1.55
N GLN A 34 7.61 -32.28 0.56
CA GLN A 34 7.39 -31.22 -0.43
C GLN A 34 6.39 -31.66 -1.50
N SER A 35 5.38 -30.83 -1.77
CA SER A 35 4.37 -31.06 -2.79
C SER A 35 4.95 -31.22 -4.20
N LEU A 36 4.56 -32.29 -4.88
CA LEU A 36 5.04 -32.67 -6.21
C LEU A 36 4.05 -32.30 -7.31
N ILE A 37 2.77 -32.54 -7.06
CA ILE A 37 1.65 -32.29 -7.97
C ILE A 37 0.41 -31.89 -7.20
N THR A 38 -0.51 -31.21 -7.89
CA THR A 38 -1.87 -30.97 -7.41
C THR A 38 -2.83 -31.83 -8.22
N VAL A 39 -3.67 -32.60 -7.52
CA VAL A 39 -4.72 -33.43 -8.11
C VAL A 39 -6.09 -32.91 -7.72
N GLU A 40 -7.08 -33.06 -8.60
CA GLU A 40 -8.45 -32.59 -8.39
C GLU A 40 -9.44 -33.75 -8.50
N SER A 41 -10.35 -33.79 -7.52
CA SER A 41 -11.56 -34.60 -7.51
C SER A 41 -12.80 -33.73 -7.69
N ASP A 42 -13.98 -34.33 -7.80
CA ASP A 42 -15.27 -33.64 -7.85
C ASP A 42 -15.60 -32.80 -6.59
N LYS A 43 -14.85 -33.00 -5.50
CA LYS A 43 -15.12 -32.41 -4.18
C LYS A 43 -13.99 -31.55 -3.61
N ALA A 44 -12.74 -31.75 -4.04
CA ALA A 44 -11.58 -31.04 -3.52
C ALA A 44 -10.34 -31.20 -4.41
N SER A 45 -9.46 -30.20 -4.38
CA SER A 45 -8.09 -30.29 -4.88
C SER A 45 -7.13 -30.62 -3.73
N MET A 46 -6.18 -31.52 -3.97
CA MET A 46 -5.22 -32.03 -2.98
C MET A 46 -3.81 -32.03 -3.55
N GLU A 47 -2.82 -31.67 -2.73
CA GLU A 47 -1.40 -31.76 -3.11
C GLU A 47 -0.83 -33.12 -2.70
N ILE A 48 -0.02 -33.72 -3.58
CA ILE A 48 0.65 -34.99 -3.32
C ILE A 48 2.11 -34.70 -2.93
N PRO A 49 2.52 -34.96 -1.68
CA PRO A 49 3.89 -34.71 -1.21
C PRO A 49 4.87 -35.81 -1.63
N SER A 50 6.16 -35.48 -1.64
CA SER A 50 7.25 -36.43 -1.85
C SER A 50 7.54 -37.24 -0.58
N SER A 51 7.62 -38.56 -0.69
CA SER A 51 7.97 -39.43 0.44
C SER A 51 9.47 -39.41 0.79
N HIS A 52 10.34 -38.91 -0.10
CA HIS A 52 11.79 -38.87 0.10
C HIS A 52 12.40 -37.56 -0.41
N ALA A 53 13.57 -37.21 0.12
CA ALA A 53 14.38 -36.13 -0.43
C ALA A 53 15.31 -36.66 -1.53
N GLY A 54 15.50 -35.89 -2.60
CA GLY A 54 16.34 -36.29 -3.73
C GLY A 54 16.25 -35.34 -4.91
N VAL A 55 16.92 -35.67 -6.01
CA VAL A 55 16.83 -34.88 -7.26
C VAL A 55 15.85 -35.56 -8.22
N VAL A 56 14.89 -34.81 -8.77
CA VAL A 56 13.93 -35.32 -9.76
C VAL A 56 14.66 -35.67 -11.03
N LYS A 57 14.71 -36.96 -11.37
CA LYS A 57 15.37 -37.41 -12.59
C LYS A 57 14.42 -37.37 -13.79
N GLU A 58 13.18 -37.79 -13.58
CA GLU A 58 12.17 -37.89 -14.63
C GLU A 58 10.77 -37.82 -14.00
N LEU A 59 9.87 -37.04 -14.59
CA LEU A 59 8.43 -37.11 -14.28
C LEU A 59 7.76 -38.19 -15.15
N LYS A 60 6.93 -39.02 -14.53
CA LYS A 60 6.19 -40.10 -15.21
C LYS A 60 4.74 -39.76 -15.54
N ILE A 61 4.31 -38.55 -15.21
CA ILE A 61 2.96 -38.04 -15.40
C ILE A 61 2.98 -36.67 -16.07
N LYS A 62 1.86 -36.31 -16.71
CA LYS A 62 1.64 -35.01 -17.37
C LYS A 62 0.40 -34.33 -16.81
N LEU A 63 0.32 -33.02 -17.05
CA LEU A 63 -0.87 -32.23 -16.77
C LEU A 63 -2.08 -32.81 -17.52
N GLY A 64 -3.16 -33.10 -16.80
CA GLY A 64 -4.38 -33.71 -17.32
C GLY A 64 -4.44 -35.25 -17.24
N ASP A 65 -3.37 -35.92 -16.79
CA ASP A 65 -3.40 -37.38 -16.59
C ASP A 65 -4.30 -37.76 -15.40
N LYS A 66 -4.94 -38.93 -15.47
CA LYS A 66 -5.66 -39.53 -14.35
C LYS A 66 -4.74 -40.47 -13.58
N VAL A 67 -4.65 -40.26 -12.27
CA VAL A 67 -3.81 -41.05 -11.35
C VAL A 67 -4.64 -41.62 -10.21
N LYS A 68 -4.22 -42.78 -9.71
CA LYS A 68 -4.81 -43.46 -8.54
C LYS A 68 -3.74 -43.83 -7.52
N GLU A 69 -4.13 -44.25 -6.32
CA GLU A 69 -3.20 -44.74 -5.30
C GLU A 69 -2.20 -45.75 -5.90
N GLY A 70 -0.91 -45.55 -5.62
CA GLY A 70 0.18 -46.39 -6.11
C GLY A 70 0.69 -46.04 -7.51
N SER A 71 0.08 -45.07 -8.23
CA SER A 71 0.59 -44.60 -9.53
C SER A 71 1.93 -43.87 -9.36
N VAL A 72 2.89 -44.14 -10.24
CA VAL A 72 4.23 -43.52 -10.16
C VAL A 72 4.17 -42.08 -10.68
N VAL A 73 4.52 -41.13 -9.83
CA VAL A 73 4.55 -39.68 -10.09
C VAL A 73 5.87 -39.30 -10.77
N LEU A 74 7.00 -39.69 -10.17
CA LEU A 74 8.35 -39.36 -10.66
C LEU A 74 9.40 -40.33 -10.10
N VAL A 75 10.59 -40.28 -10.68
CA VAL A 75 11.77 -41.04 -10.22
C VAL A 75 12.74 -40.09 -9.54
N LEU A 76 13.05 -40.32 -8.26
CA LEU A 76 14.08 -39.59 -7.52
C LEU A 76 15.41 -40.33 -7.55
N ASP A 77 16.50 -39.57 -7.70
CA ASP A 77 17.84 -40.04 -7.39
C ASP A 77 18.15 -39.72 -5.92
N VAL A 78 18.41 -40.77 -5.13
CA VAL A 78 18.60 -40.71 -3.69
C VAL A 78 20.06 -41.12 -3.38
N GLU A 79 20.84 -40.20 -2.81
CA GLU A 79 22.18 -40.50 -2.33
C GLU A 79 22.12 -41.26 -1.00
N GLY A 80 22.72 -42.46 -0.98
CA GLY A 80 22.74 -43.35 0.19
C GLY A 80 23.60 -42.79 1.33
N ALA A 81 23.04 -42.78 2.54
CA ALA A 81 23.64 -42.23 3.74
C ALA A 81 24.72 -43.14 4.37
N ALA A 82 25.93 -42.60 4.61
CA ALA A 82 26.77 -42.88 5.79
C ALA A 82 28.06 -42.02 5.81
N SER A 83 27.94 -40.77 6.25
CA SER A 83 28.94 -40.13 7.12
C SER A 83 28.28 -38.94 7.78
N ALA A 84 28.27 -38.91 9.11
CA ALA A 84 27.66 -37.85 9.91
C ALA A 84 28.08 -36.46 9.39
N PRO A 85 27.13 -35.56 9.06
CA PRO A 85 27.49 -34.18 8.85
C PRO A 85 27.89 -33.62 10.22
N ALA A 86 29.10 -33.07 10.29
CA ALA A 86 29.48 -32.18 11.37
C ALA A 86 28.36 -31.14 11.59
N ALA A 87 28.13 -30.81 12.86
CA ALA A 87 27.14 -29.82 13.28
C ALA A 87 27.13 -28.64 12.29
N PRO A 88 25.96 -28.27 11.73
CA PRO A 88 25.89 -27.06 10.93
C PRO A 88 26.36 -25.92 11.83
N ALA A 89 27.44 -25.26 11.42
CA ALA A 89 27.77 -23.94 11.92
C ALA A 89 26.47 -23.12 11.89
N PRO A 90 26.13 -22.40 12.98
CA PRO A 90 24.83 -21.76 13.12
C PRO A 90 24.48 -21.04 11.83
N ALA A 91 23.39 -21.45 11.21
CA ALA A 91 22.78 -20.70 10.12
C ALA A 91 22.66 -19.28 10.62
N ALA A 92 23.27 -18.36 9.89
CA ALA A 92 23.30 -16.95 10.26
C ALA A 92 21.88 -16.55 10.67
N ALA A 93 21.75 -16.06 11.90
CA ALA A 93 20.55 -15.40 12.37
C ALA A 93 20.02 -14.49 11.27
N PRO A 94 18.69 -14.30 11.13
CA PRO A 94 18.15 -13.29 10.22
C PRO A 94 19.00 -12.06 10.44
N ALA A 95 19.66 -11.55 9.38
CA ALA A 95 20.70 -10.55 9.52
C ALA A 95 20.18 -9.50 10.49
N ALA A 96 20.69 -9.52 11.73
CA ALA A 96 20.53 -8.43 12.65
C ALA A 96 20.91 -7.24 11.80
N ALA A 97 19.98 -6.30 11.62
CA ALA A 97 20.08 -5.20 10.68
C ALA A 97 21.56 -4.89 10.47
N ALA A 98 22.08 -5.20 9.26
CA ALA A 98 23.51 -5.16 8.98
C ALA A 98 24.10 -3.97 9.74
N PRO A 99 25.12 -4.14 10.61
CA PRO A 99 25.54 -3.10 11.53
C PRO A 99 25.59 -1.81 10.73
N ALA A 100 24.70 -0.88 11.07
CA ALA A 100 24.45 0.29 10.23
C ALA A 100 25.81 0.80 9.80
N ALA A 101 26.06 0.84 8.48
CA ALA A 101 27.30 1.39 7.95
C ALA A 101 27.60 2.65 8.78
N PRO A 102 28.80 2.79 9.38
CA PRO A 102 29.05 3.77 10.42
C PRO A 102 28.41 5.07 10.00
N ALA A 103 27.39 5.51 10.77
CA ALA A 103 26.51 6.58 10.36
C ALA A 103 27.39 7.72 9.87
N ALA A 104 27.21 8.13 8.61
CA ALA A 104 27.97 9.24 8.06
C ALA A 104 27.93 10.38 9.08
N PRO A 105 29.08 11.00 9.42
CA PRO A 105 29.14 11.97 10.49
C PRO A 105 28.07 13.03 10.27
N ALA A 106 27.28 13.31 11.32
CA ALA A 106 26.17 14.24 11.23
C ALA A 106 26.66 15.59 10.67
N PRO A 107 25.93 16.18 9.72
CA PRO A 107 26.35 17.44 9.12
C PRO A 107 26.44 18.52 10.20
N THR A 108 27.49 19.35 10.13
CA THR A 108 27.64 20.49 11.04
C THR A 108 26.76 21.62 10.55
N ALA A 109 25.87 22.12 11.42
CA ALA A 109 24.97 23.21 11.06
C ALA A 109 25.74 24.48 10.68
N SER A 110 25.26 25.21 9.67
CA SER A 110 25.79 26.51 9.31
C SER A 110 25.29 27.59 10.28
N SER A 111 26.12 28.61 10.51
CA SER A 111 25.69 29.84 11.17
C SER A 111 25.06 30.80 10.15
N PHE A 112 23.93 31.40 10.51
CA PHE A 112 23.30 32.46 9.73
C PHE A 112 23.63 33.81 10.37
N GLY A 113 24.22 34.74 9.60
CA GLY A 113 24.67 36.05 10.08
C GLY A 113 23.78 37.25 9.70
N GLY A 114 22.62 37.00 9.07
CA GLY A 114 21.67 38.04 8.69
C GLY A 114 20.59 38.30 9.74
N SER A 115 19.66 39.22 9.44
CA SER A 115 18.44 39.46 10.24
C SER A 115 17.28 38.57 9.79
N ALA A 116 16.34 38.29 10.69
CA ALA A 116 15.09 37.61 10.38
C ALA A 116 13.97 38.61 10.09
N ASP A 117 13.11 38.31 9.11
CA ASP A 117 11.92 39.09 8.77
C ASP A 117 10.71 38.67 9.61
N ILE A 118 10.67 37.40 10.05
CA ILE A 118 9.60 36.81 10.86
C ILE A 118 10.25 35.94 11.95
N GLU A 119 9.68 35.98 13.16
CA GLU A 119 10.04 35.09 14.26
C GLU A 119 8.83 34.28 14.72
N CYS A 120 9.03 33.00 15.02
CA CYS A 120 7.98 32.12 15.52
C CYS A 120 8.49 31.09 16.53
N ASP A 121 7.57 30.55 17.34
CA ASP A 121 7.88 29.41 18.19
C ASP A 121 8.08 28.15 17.35
N VAL A 122 7.17 27.93 16.38
CA VAL A 122 7.20 26.74 15.51
C VAL A 122 7.09 27.12 14.05
N LEU A 123 8.10 26.73 13.28
CA LEU A 123 8.07 26.73 11.83
C LEU A 123 7.63 25.35 11.33
N VAL A 124 6.64 25.30 10.44
CA VAL A 124 6.26 24.06 9.74
C VAL A 124 6.54 24.20 8.25
N LEU A 125 7.43 23.36 7.73
CA LEU A 125 7.84 23.37 6.32
C LEU A 125 7.02 22.35 5.52
N GLY A 126 5.99 22.84 4.83
CA GLY A 126 5.01 22.07 4.06
C GLY A 126 3.61 22.16 4.64
N GLY A 127 2.61 22.41 3.81
CA GLY A 127 1.20 22.55 4.17
C GLY A 127 0.35 21.31 3.86
N GLY A 128 0.96 20.13 3.72
CA GLY A 128 0.26 18.85 3.52
C GLY A 128 -0.45 18.32 4.78
N PRO A 129 -1.06 17.11 4.74
CA PRO A 129 -1.79 16.52 5.87
C PRO A 129 -1.03 16.57 7.19
N GLY A 130 0.24 16.14 7.21
CA GLY A 130 1.05 16.26 8.41
C GLY A 130 1.34 17.72 8.78
N GLY A 131 1.70 18.54 7.80
CA GLY A 131 2.11 19.93 8.05
C GLY A 131 0.99 20.81 8.63
N TYR A 132 -0.17 20.88 7.96
CA TYR A 132 -1.25 21.73 8.48
C TYR A 132 -1.79 21.19 9.81
N SER A 133 -1.85 19.86 10.02
CA SER A 133 -2.29 19.29 11.29
C SER A 133 -1.33 19.61 12.42
N ALA A 134 -0.02 19.55 12.17
CA ALA A 134 0.99 19.92 13.16
C ALA A 134 0.88 21.40 13.52
N ALA A 135 0.76 22.25 12.50
CA ALA A 135 0.63 23.69 12.69
C ALA A 135 -0.65 24.07 13.46
N PHE A 136 -1.78 23.45 13.12
CA PHE A 136 -3.05 23.70 13.79
C PHE A 136 -3.04 23.21 15.22
N ARG A 137 -2.48 22.01 15.47
CA ARG A 137 -2.34 21.47 16.82
C ARG A 137 -1.41 22.34 17.67
N ALA A 138 -0.26 22.77 17.15
CA ALA A 138 0.65 23.67 17.86
C ALA A 138 0.00 25.03 18.18
N ALA A 139 -0.78 25.59 17.26
CA ALA A 139 -1.54 26.82 17.49
C ALA A 139 -2.66 26.63 18.52
N ASP A 140 -3.38 25.50 18.48
CA ASP A 140 -4.40 25.14 19.48
C ASP A 140 -3.79 24.96 20.88
N LEU A 141 -2.50 24.61 20.95
CA LEU A 141 -1.71 24.53 22.19
C LEU A 141 -1.05 25.88 22.59
N GLY A 142 -1.37 26.97 21.91
CA GLY A 142 -0.99 28.33 22.29
C GLY A 142 0.36 28.82 21.76
N LEU A 143 0.95 28.14 20.78
CA LEU A 143 2.23 28.55 20.18
C LEU A 143 2.04 29.50 19.00
N ASN A 144 3.02 30.39 18.76
CA ASN A 144 3.08 31.19 17.55
C ASN A 144 3.65 30.35 16.39
N VAL A 145 2.85 30.11 15.35
CA VAL A 145 3.16 29.17 14.27
C VAL A 145 3.21 29.84 12.91
N VAL A 146 4.24 29.49 12.13
CA VAL A 146 4.37 29.84 10.71
C VAL A 146 4.40 28.57 9.85
N ILE A 147 3.51 28.46 8.86
CA ILE A 147 3.58 27.45 7.80
C ILE A 147 4.29 28.06 6.59
N VAL A 148 5.25 27.33 6.03
CA VAL A 148 5.83 27.62 4.71
C VAL A 148 5.31 26.61 3.71
N GLU A 149 4.56 27.07 2.72
CA GLU A 149 4.00 26.25 1.65
C GLU A 149 4.31 26.89 0.29
N ARG A 150 4.84 26.12 -0.65
CA ARG A 150 5.26 26.62 -1.96
C ARG A 150 4.10 26.80 -2.95
N TYR A 151 2.93 26.25 -2.63
CA TYR A 151 1.71 26.40 -3.43
C TYR A 151 0.75 27.43 -2.82
N ALA A 152 -0.24 27.86 -3.59
CA ALA A 152 -1.27 28.80 -3.13
C ALA A 152 -2.24 28.20 -2.10
N THR A 153 -2.38 26.88 -2.06
CA THR A 153 -3.36 26.18 -1.23
C THR A 153 -2.69 25.23 -0.25
N LEU A 154 -3.26 25.13 0.95
CA LEU A 154 -2.91 24.09 1.93
C LEU A 154 -3.54 22.75 1.53
N GLY A 155 -3.20 21.70 2.29
CA GLY A 155 -3.67 20.32 2.11
C GLY A 155 -2.73 19.44 1.29
N GLY A 156 -1.68 20.03 0.69
CA GLY A 156 -0.60 19.33 -0.01
C GLY A 156 -1.09 18.35 -1.08
N VAL A 157 -0.33 17.27 -1.28
CA VAL A 157 -0.62 16.26 -2.31
C VAL A 157 -1.99 15.62 -2.09
N CYS A 158 -2.28 15.18 -0.86
CA CYS A 158 -3.49 14.40 -0.58
C CYS A 158 -4.79 15.15 -0.92
N LEU A 159 -4.88 16.44 -0.57
CA LEU A 159 -6.06 17.23 -0.87
C LEU A 159 -6.10 17.71 -2.32
N ASN A 160 -4.98 18.22 -2.85
CA ASN A 160 -5.00 18.94 -4.12
C ASN A 160 -4.86 18.02 -5.34
N VAL A 161 -4.01 16.97 -5.25
CA VAL A 161 -3.58 16.16 -6.40
C VAL A 161 -3.37 14.67 -6.03
N GLY A 162 -4.20 14.15 -5.12
CA GLY A 162 -4.06 12.81 -4.56
C GLY A 162 -5.40 12.26 -4.08
N CYS A 163 -5.46 11.93 -2.78
CA CYS A 163 -6.60 11.28 -2.13
C CYS A 163 -7.97 11.86 -2.53
N ILE A 164 -8.19 13.16 -2.31
CA ILE A 164 -9.52 13.76 -2.47
C ILE A 164 -9.99 13.74 -3.93
N PRO A 165 -9.22 14.26 -4.90
CA PRO A 165 -9.66 14.21 -6.29
C PRO A 165 -9.77 12.79 -6.84
N SER A 166 -8.89 11.85 -6.46
CA SER A 166 -9.02 10.48 -6.94
C SER A 166 -10.26 9.80 -6.38
N LYS A 167 -10.58 9.99 -5.10
CA LYS A 167 -11.78 9.41 -4.46
C LYS A 167 -13.07 10.03 -4.97
N ALA A 168 -13.07 11.33 -5.28
CA ALA A 168 -14.21 11.98 -5.92
C ALA A 168 -14.51 11.38 -7.31
N LEU A 169 -13.48 11.10 -8.10
CA LEU A 169 -13.64 10.46 -9.42
C LEU A 169 -14.01 8.97 -9.30
N LEU A 170 -13.38 8.24 -8.38
CA LEU A 170 -13.69 6.83 -8.12
C LEU A 170 -15.14 6.63 -7.67
N HIS A 171 -15.68 7.52 -6.85
CA HIS A 171 -17.09 7.45 -6.46
C HIS A 171 -18.03 7.57 -7.66
N VAL A 172 -17.76 8.51 -8.58
CA VAL A 172 -18.55 8.64 -9.82
C VAL A 172 -18.42 7.38 -10.68
N ALA A 173 -17.20 6.84 -10.82
CA ALA A 173 -16.96 5.60 -11.56
C ALA A 173 -17.70 4.41 -10.93
N ALA A 174 -17.66 4.25 -9.61
CA ALA A 174 -18.36 3.18 -8.90
C ALA A 174 -19.88 3.23 -9.14
N VAL A 175 -20.49 4.42 -9.08
CA VAL A 175 -21.93 4.57 -9.36
C VAL A 175 -22.25 4.25 -10.83
N MET A 176 -21.39 4.63 -11.78
CA MET A 176 -21.58 4.27 -13.19
C MET A 176 -21.51 2.76 -13.42
N ASP A 177 -20.55 2.08 -12.77
CA ASP A 177 -20.41 0.63 -12.86
C ASP A 177 -21.60 -0.08 -12.18
N GLU A 178 -22.04 0.39 -11.01
CA GLU A 178 -23.21 -0.15 -10.30
C GLU A 178 -24.49 -0.06 -11.14
N VAL A 179 -24.74 1.10 -11.76
CA VAL A 179 -25.90 1.28 -12.66
C VAL A 179 -25.88 0.29 -13.83
N SER A 180 -24.70 -0.10 -14.33
CA SER A 180 -24.59 -1.07 -15.43
C SER A 180 -25.07 -2.48 -15.04
N HIS A 181 -25.09 -2.81 -13.75
CA HIS A 181 -25.54 -4.09 -13.22
C HIS A 181 -27.04 -4.12 -12.88
N MET A 182 -27.70 -2.96 -12.80
CA MET A 182 -29.11 -2.85 -12.40
C MET A 182 -30.09 -3.44 -13.42
N ALA A 183 -29.67 -3.55 -14.69
CA ALA A 183 -30.48 -4.19 -15.73
C ALA A 183 -30.78 -5.67 -15.41
N ASP A 184 -29.80 -6.40 -14.86
CA ASP A 184 -29.98 -7.79 -14.44
C ASP A 184 -30.96 -7.92 -13.25
N LEU A 185 -31.20 -6.82 -12.53
CA LEU A 185 -32.16 -6.71 -11.42
C LEU A 185 -33.53 -6.15 -11.87
N GLY A 186 -33.72 -5.94 -13.18
CA GLY A 186 -34.97 -5.44 -13.76
C GLY A 186 -35.15 -3.92 -13.72
N VAL A 187 -34.07 -3.15 -13.51
CA VAL A 187 -34.08 -1.69 -13.57
C VAL A 187 -33.17 -1.19 -14.68
N ASP A 188 -33.78 -0.83 -15.81
CA ASP A 188 -33.05 -0.38 -16.99
C ASP A 188 -32.65 1.11 -16.92
N PHE A 189 -31.38 1.36 -17.23
CA PHE A 189 -30.85 2.68 -17.51
C PHE A 189 -30.26 2.70 -18.92
N GLY A 190 -30.40 3.82 -19.64
CA GLY A 190 -29.64 4.03 -20.87
C GLY A 190 -28.14 4.18 -20.58
N THR A 191 -27.31 3.98 -21.61
CA THR A 191 -25.87 4.23 -21.50
C THR A 191 -25.61 5.68 -21.06
N PRO A 192 -24.81 5.92 -20.01
CA PRO A 192 -24.59 7.28 -19.49
C PRO A 192 -23.83 8.14 -20.50
N ALA A 193 -24.34 9.35 -20.74
CA ALA A 193 -23.63 10.37 -21.51
C ALA A 193 -22.66 11.13 -20.60
N VAL A 194 -21.36 10.88 -20.76
CA VAL A 194 -20.32 11.51 -19.92
C VAL A 194 -19.95 12.89 -20.45
N ASN A 195 -20.03 13.91 -19.59
CA ASN A 195 -19.46 15.22 -19.83
C ASN A 195 -18.22 15.43 -18.96
N ILE A 196 -17.05 15.34 -19.59
CA ILE A 196 -15.75 15.39 -18.89
C ILE A 196 -15.51 16.75 -18.22
N ASP A 197 -15.93 17.86 -18.83
CA ASP A 197 -15.75 19.19 -18.22
C ASP A 197 -16.58 19.36 -16.95
N LYS A 198 -17.81 18.84 -16.92
CA LYS A 198 -18.63 18.82 -15.70
C LYS A 198 -18.04 17.91 -14.63
N LEU A 199 -17.52 16.75 -15.01
CA LEU A 199 -16.85 15.83 -14.08
C LEU A 199 -15.59 16.46 -13.48
N ARG A 200 -14.76 17.09 -14.31
CA ARG A 200 -13.60 17.89 -13.87
C ARG A 200 -14.04 19.02 -12.95
N GLY A 201 -15.08 19.77 -13.32
CA GLY A 201 -15.64 20.84 -12.50
C GLY A 201 -16.17 20.38 -11.14
N HIS A 202 -16.78 19.18 -11.06
CA HIS A 202 -17.18 18.58 -9.79
C HIS A 202 -15.97 18.32 -8.89
N LYS A 203 -14.93 17.67 -9.42
CA LYS A 203 -13.67 17.42 -8.72
C LYS A 203 -13.03 18.72 -8.20
N GLU A 204 -12.92 19.74 -9.05
CA GLU A 204 -12.35 21.04 -8.66
C GLU A 204 -13.18 21.75 -7.58
N LYS A 205 -14.52 21.62 -7.62
CA LYS A 205 -15.40 22.18 -6.57
C LYS A 205 -15.17 21.51 -5.22
N VAL A 206 -14.95 20.20 -5.18
CA VAL A 206 -14.63 19.45 -3.95
C VAL A 206 -13.30 19.93 -3.37
N ILE A 207 -12.25 20.01 -4.21
CA ILE A 207 -10.93 20.54 -3.81
C ILE A 207 -11.09 21.97 -3.25
N GLY A 208 -11.70 22.87 -4.02
CA GLY A 208 -11.85 24.28 -3.66
C GLY A 208 -12.59 24.52 -2.35
N LYS A 209 -13.63 23.72 -2.06
CA LYS A 209 -14.35 23.78 -0.78
C LYS A 209 -13.43 23.45 0.39
N LEU A 210 -12.64 22.39 0.27
CA LEU A 210 -11.78 21.90 1.34
C LEU A 210 -10.54 22.78 1.52
N THR A 211 -9.91 23.24 0.44
CA THR A 211 -8.76 24.17 0.53
C THR A 211 -9.18 25.51 1.10
N GLY A 212 -10.37 26.02 0.74
CA GLY A 212 -10.96 27.21 1.34
C GLY A 212 -11.23 27.03 2.84
N GLY A 213 -11.72 25.86 3.24
CA GLY A 213 -11.88 25.49 4.64
C GLY A 213 -10.56 25.47 5.43
N LEU A 214 -9.49 24.91 4.86
CA LEU A 214 -8.15 24.93 5.47
C LEU A 214 -7.61 26.35 5.63
N ALA A 215 -7.76 27.20 4.61
CA ALA A 215 -7.36 28.61 4.70
C ALA A 215 -8.12 29.37 5.79
N ALA A 216 -9.43 29.14 5.91
CA ALA A 216 -10.25 29.72 6.97
C ALA A 216 -9.81 29.22 8.35
N MET A 217 -9.55 27.92 8.50
CA MET A 217 -9.06 27.33 9.75
C MET A 217 -7.68 27.85 10.17
N ALA A 218 -6.75 28.02 9.23
CA ALA A 218 -5.45 28.62 9.51
C ALA A 218 -5.61 30.05 10.05
N LYS A 219 -6.49 30.86 9.42
CA LYS A 219 -6.79 32.22 9.86
C LYS A 219 -7.44 32.25 11.25
N MET A 220 -8.41 31.39 11.52
CA MET A 220 -9.07 31.31 12.84
C MET A 220 -8.09 30.97 13.97
N ARG A 221 -7.09 30.13 13.67
CA ARG A 221 -6.00 29.76 14.58
C ARG A 221 -4.85 30.76 14.62
N LYS A 222 -4.92 31.87 13.86
CA LYS A 222 -3.87 32.89 13.74
C LYS A 222 -2.52 32.30 13.27
N VAL A 223 -2.57 31.22 12.47
CA VAL A 223 -1.37 30.64 11.86
C VAL A 223 -0.96 31.51 10.68
N THR A 224 0.29 31.96 10.68
CA THR A 224 0.84 32.73 9.56
C THR A 224 1.24 31.77 8.44
N THR A 225 0.76 32.00 7.22
CA THR A 225 1.19 31.21 6.05
C THR A 225 2.10 32.07 5.17
N VAL A 226 3.31 31.60 4.91
CA VAL A 226 4.26 32.23 4.00
C VAL A 226 4.35 31.38 2.74
N ARG A 227 3.99 31.97 1.60
CA ARG A 227 3.99 31.26 0.33
C ARG A 227 5.38 31.29 -0.33
N GLY A 228 6.07 30.16 -0.39
CA GLY A 228 7.37 30.08 -1.06
C GLY A 228 8.14 28.78 -0.87
N LEU A 229 9.27 28.70 -1.55
CA LEU A 229 10.23 27.60 -1.44
C LEU A 229 11.14 27.84 -0.23
N GLY A 230 10.96 27.01 0.80
CA GLY A 230 11.76 27.05 2.02
C GLY A 230 13.07 26.25 1.91
N GLN A 231 14.18 26.85 2.28
CA GLN A 231 15.48 26.19 2.44
C GLN A 231 16.12 26.60 3.77
N PHE A 232 16.70 25.65 4.49
CA PHE A 232 17.44 25.96 5.71
C PHE A 232 18.70 26.75 5.36
N VAL A 233 18.99 27.78 6.15
CA VAL A 233 20.22 28.61 6.05
C VAL A 233 21.05 28.58 7.33
N GLY A 234 20.54 27.89 8.36
CA GLY A 234 21.24 27.56 9.59
C GLY A 234 20.36 26.72 10.51
N ALA A 235 20.85 26.43 11.72
CA ALA A 235 20.14 25.58 12.69
C ALA A 235 18.75 26.11 13.12
N ASN A 236 18.54 27.42 13.03
CA ASN A 236 17.34 28.11 13.52
C ASN A 236 16.72 29.09 12.51
N HIS A 237 17.13 29.01 11.23
CA HIS A 237 16.71 29.96 10.20
C HIS A 237 16.35 29.25 8.90
N LEU A 238 15.21 29.65 8.32
CA LEU A 238 14.75 29.20 7.02
C LEU A 238 14.61 30.41 6.09
N GLU A 239 15.26 30.38 4.93
CA GLU A 239 15.02 31.34 3.85
C GLU A 239 13.87 30.83 2.97
N VAL A 240 12.92 31.70 2.66
CA VAL A 240 11.77 31.42 1.82
C VAL A 240 11.86 32.29 0.57
N SER A 241 12.09 31.65 -0.57
CA SER A 241 11.97 32.30 -1.89
C SER A 241 10.50 32.34 -2.28
N GLU A 242 9.89 33.52 -2.30
CA GLU A 242 8.44 33.67 -2.49
C GLU A 242 8.00 33.18 -3.88
N THR A 243 6.82 32.57 -3.91
CA THR A 243 6.26 32.02 -5.15
C THR A 243 4.90 32.63 -5.50
N THR A 244 4.57 32.64 -6.78
CA THR A 244 3.35 33.22 -7.35
C THR A 244 2.69 32.29 -8.37
N GLY A 245 1.55 32.71 -8.92
CA GLY A 245 0.83 31.96 -9.96
C GLY A 245 0.11 30.72 -9.44
N THR A 246 -0.09 29.74 -10.31
CA THR A 246 -0.75 28.46 -10.00
C THR A 246 0.22 27.38 -9.51
N ALA A 247 1.53 27.59 -9.67
CA ALA A 247 2.58 26.65 -9.31
C ALA A 247 3.64 27.29 -8.38
N GLN A 248 4.92 27.08 -8.69
CA GLN A 248 6.08 27.43 -7.86
C GLN A 248 6.96 28.52 -8.52
N GLU A 249 6.39 29.34 -9.39
CA GLU A 249 7.12 30.43 -10.06
C GLU A 249 7.66 31.42 -9.02
N GLN A 250 8.95 31.70 -9.03
CA GLN A 250 9.58 32.61 -8.07
C GLN A 250 9.48 34.06 -8.56
N ASN A 251 9.14 34.97 -7.66
CA ASN A 251 9.04 36.41 -7.97
C ASN A 251 10.33 37.20 -7.62
N GLY A 252 11.38 36.50 -7.17
CA GLY A 252 12.66 37.09 -6.75
C GLY A 252 12.68 37.66 -5.32
N SER A 253 11.53 37.74 -4.65
CA SER A 253 11.43 38.15 -3.24
C SER A 253 11.84 37.00 -2.31
N LYS A 254 12.48 37.36 -1.20
CA LYS A 254 12.95 36.42 -0.18
C LYS A 254 12.57 36.93 1.21
N LYS A 255 12.29 36.00 2.12
CA LYS A 255 12.08 36.25 3.54
C LYS A 255 12.86 35.25 4.36
N VAL A 256 13.40 35.66 5.50
CA VAL A 256 14.05 34.79 6.46
C VAL A 256 13.15 34.65 7.70
N ILE A 257 12.90 33.41 8.10
CA ILE A 257 12.11 33.07 9.28
C ILE A 257 13.04 32.46 10.32
N ALA A 258 13.14 33.10 11.48
CA ALA A 258 13.79 32.52 12.66
C ALA A 258 12.78 31.71 13.48
N PHE A 259 13.21 30.56 13.99
CA PHE A 259 12.34 29.65 14.74
C PHE A 259 13.02 29.06 15.98
N LYS A 260 12.23 28.83 17.04
CA LYS A 260 12.69 28.05 18.20
C LYS A 260 12.71 26.56 17.87
N LYS A 261 11.62 26.05 17.28
CA LYS A 261 11.47 24.67 16.83
C LYS A 261 11.01 24.62 15.37
N ALA A 262 11.33 23.54 14.66
CA ALA A 262 10.84 23.32 13.30
C ALA A 262 10.26 21.92 13.13
N ILE A 263 9.25 21.79 12.27
CA ILE A 263 8.66 20.53 11.83
C ILE A 263 8.79 20.47 10.30
N ILE A 264 9.57 19.50 9.80
CA ILE A 264 9.73 19.25 8.37
C ILE A 264 8.61 18.33 7.89
N ALA A 265 7.73 18.85 7.05
CA ALA A 265 6.58 18.14 6.48
C ALA A 265 6.54 18.26 4.94
N ALA A 266 7.71 18.30 4.29
CA ALA A 266 7.84 18.56 2.85
C ALA A 266 7.46 17.37 1.95
N GLY A 267 6.98 16.27 2.54
CA GLY A 267 6.36 15.14 1.84
C GLY A 267 7.25 14.45 0.81
N SER A 268 6.60 13.93 -0.23
CA SER A 268 7.20 13.17 -1.32
C SER A 268 6.76 13.69 -2.69
N GLN A 269 7.29 13.11 -3.78
CA GLN A 269 6.89 13.40 -5.15
C GLN A 269 6.89 12.12 -6.01
N ALA A 270 6.19 12.13 -7.13
CA ALA A 270 6.18 11.01 -8.07
C ALA A 270 7.59 10.71 -8.61
N VAL A 271 7.92 9.43 -8.75
CA VAL A 271 9.12 8.98 -9.45
C VAL A 271 8.93 9.21 -10.95
N ARG A 272 9.91 9.84 -11.60
CA ARG A 272 9.96 9.97 -13.06
C ARG A 272 11.06 9.07 -13.59
N LEU A 273 10.71 8.21 -14.55
CA LEU A 273 11.67 7.32 -15.19
C LEU A 273 12.49 8.14 -16.21
N PRO A 274 13.84 8.19 -16.10
CA PRO A 274 14.66 9.10 -16.91
C PRO A 274 14.56 8.89 -18.43
N PHE A 275 14.22 7.69 -18.88
CA PHE A 275 14.13 7.34 -20.30
C PHE A 275 12.78 7.69 -20.94
N MET A 276 11.78 8.11 -20.15
CA MET A 276 10.46 8.45 -20.69
C MET A 276 10.52 9.78 -21.46
N PRO A 277 9.86 9.88 -22.63
CA PRO A 277 9.87 11.10 -23.42
C PRO A 277 9.12 12.22 -22.69
N ASN A 278 9.55 13.46 -22.92
CA ASN A 278 8.79 14.64 -22.49
C ASN A 278 7.64 14.89 -23.47
N ASP A 279 6.49 14.27 -23.22
CA ASP A 279 5.29 14.35 -24.05
C ASP A 279 4.05 14.51 -23.14
N PRO A 280 3.05 15.34 -23.50
CA PRO A 280 1.84 15.52 -22.67
C PRO A 280 1.03 14.23 -22.46
N ARG A 281 1.22 13.21 -23.30
CA ARG A 281 0.60 11.88 -23.14
C ARG A 281 1.36 10.98 -22.15
N VAL A 282 2.47 11.45 -21.60
CA VAL A 282 3.19 10.77 -20.51
C VAL A 282 2.96 11.53 -19.22
N VAL A 283 2.07 11.02 -18.39
CA VAL A 283 1.59 11.69 -17.18
C VAL A 283 2.02 10.97 -15.91
N ASP A 284 2.13 11.71 -14.81
CA ASP A 284 2.11 11.14 -13.47
C ASP A 284 0.66 11.19 -12.91
N SER A 285 0.48 10.85 -11.63
CA SER A 285 -0.84 10.87 -11.00
C SER A 285 -1.49 12.25 -11.03
N THR A 286 -0.73 13.35 -11.01
CA THR A 286 -1.29 14.71 -11.09
C THR A 286 -1.87 14.96 -12.48
N GLY A 287 -1.11 14.66 -13.54
CA GLY A 287 -1.61 14.80 -14.91
C GLY A 287 -2.83 13.91 -15.20
N ALA A 288 -2.84 12.68 -14.67
CA ALA A 288 -4.00 11.81 -14.78
C ALA A 288 -5.27 12.38 -14.10
N LEU A 289 -5.12 13.13 -12.99
CA LEU A 289 -6.22 13.77 -12.26
C LEU A 289 -6.72 15.06 -12.91
N GLU A 290 -5.99 15.63 -13.87
CA GLU A 290 -6.50 16.75 -14.68
C GLU A 290 -7.65 16.31 -15.61
N LEU A 291 -7.70 15.02 -15.92
CA LEU A 291 -8.74 14.40 -16.75
C LEU A 291 -8.96 15.19 -18.05
N GLN A 292 -7.86 15.46 -18.78
CA GLN A 292 -7.91 16.30 -19.99
C GLN A 292 -8.76 15.67 -21.10
N SER A 293 -8.66 14.35 -21.28
CA SER A 293 -9.45 13.56 -22.22
C SER A 293 -9.52 12.10 -21.74
N VAL A 294 -10.36 11.27 -22.38
CA VAL A 294 -10.41 9.82 -22.15
C VAL A 294 -9.66 9.13 -23.30
N PRO A 295 -8.51 8.47 -23.04
CA PRO A 295 -7.79 7.70 -24.04
C PRO A 295 -8.57 6.45 -24.47
N LYS A 296 -8.32 5.92 -25.66
CA LYS A 296 -8.83 4.59 -26.05
C LYS A 296 -8.00 3.49 -25.39
N ARG A 297 -6.66 3.65 -25.41
CA ARG A 297 -5.71 2.74 -24.75
C ARG A 297 -4.81 3.49 -23.78
N MET A 298 -4.76 3.02 -22.54
CA MET A 298 -3.94 3.58 -21.48
C MET A 298 -2.99 2.53 -20.92
N LEU A 299 -1.70 2.85 -20.83
CA LEU A 299 -0.72 2.04 -20.11
C LEU A 299 -0.53 2.58 -18.69
N ILE A 300 -0.53 1.68 -17.71
CA ILE A 300 -0.18 1.96 -16.32
C ILE A 300 1.19 1.34 -16.04
N LEU A 301 2.20 2.19 -15.79
CA LEU A 301 3.52 1.76 -15.35
C LEU A 301 3.53 1.65 -13.83
N GLY A 302 3.55 0.42 -13.31
CA GLY A 302 3.49 0.09 -11.89
C GLY A 302 2.11 -0.39 -11.45
N GLY A 303 2.05 -1.60 -10.91
CA GLY A 303 0.86 -2.29 -10.41
C GLY A 303 0.45 -1.91 -8.99
N GLY A 304 0.85 -0.73 -8.52
CA GLY A 304 0.52 -0.21 -7.19
C GLY A 304 -0.86 0.47 -7.13
N ILE A 305 -1.33 0.73 -5.91
CA ILE A 305 -2.67 1.27 -5.61
C ILE A 305 -3.02 2.49 -6.48
N ILE A 306 -2.13 3.48 -6.55
CA ILE A 306 -2.39 4.74 -7.27
C ILE A 306 -2.68 4.49 -8.75
N GLY A 307 -1.88 3.62 -9.39
CA GLY A 307 -2.06 3.29 -10.81
C GLY A 307 -3.38 2.57 -11.05
N LEU A 308 -3.71 1.59 -10.22
CA LEU A 308 -4.93 0.80 -10.33
C LEU A 308 -6.19 1.61 -10.04
N GLU A 309 -6.17 2.51 -9.06
CA GLU A 309 -7.27 3.44 -8.81
C GLU A 309 -7.54 4.35 -10.02
N MET A 310 -6.50 4.95 -10.59
CA MET A 310 -6.67 5.77 -11.80
C MET A 310 -7.11 4.93 -12.99
N GLY A 311 -6.59 3.70 -13.12
CA GLY A 311 -7.04 2.73 -14.11
C GLY A 311 -8.54 2.48 -14.03
N THR A 312 -9.08 2.22 -12.83
CA THR A 312 -10.52 2.05 -12.61
C THR A 312 -11.31 3.25 -13.15
N VAL A 313 -10.94 4.48 -12.78
CA VAL A 313 -11.62 5.70 -13.26
C VAL A 313 -11.59 5.77 -14.79
N TYR A 314 -10.42 5.65 -15.41
CA TYR A 314 -10.28 5.77 -16.86
C TYR A 314 -11.00 4.65 -17.61
N SER A 315 -10.98 3.43 -17.07
CA SER A 315 -11.67 2.28 -17.67
C SER A 315 -13.18 2.44 -17.65
N THR A 316 -13.76 2.88 -16.53
CA THR A 316 -15.21 3.15 -16.45
C THR A 316 -15.63 4.27 -17.40
N LEU A 317 -14.73 5.23 -17.68
CA LEU A 317 -14.98 6.28 -18.68
C LEU A 317 -14.81 5.80 -20.14
N GLY A 318 -14.28 4.59 -20.36
CA GLY A 318 -14.21 3.94 -21.67
C GLY A 318 -12.81 3.53 -22.13
N ALA A 319 -11.75 3.77 -21.35
CA ALA A 319 -10.39 3.36 -21.73
C ALA A 319 -10.18 1.84 -21.58
N ARG A 320 -9.42 1.25 -22.51
CA ARG A 320 -8.84 -0.09 -22.35
C ARG A 320 -7.47 0.03 -21.70
N LEU A 321 -7.19 -0.82 -20.71
CA LEU A 321 -5.99 -0.71 -19.88
C LEU A 321 -4.98 -1.80 -20.20
N ASP A 322 -3.72 -1.43 -20.20
CA ASP A 322 -2.62 -2.36 -19.94
C ASP A 322 -1.93 -1.93 -18.63
N VAL A 323 -1.46 -2.90 -17.85
CA VAL A 323 -0.62 -2.63 -16.66
C VAL A 323 0.66 -3.44 -16.75
N VAL A 324 1.79 -2.79 -16.45
CA VAL A 324 3.10 -3.44 -16.36
C VAL A 324 3.65 -3.31 -14.95
N GLU A 325 4.12 -4.42 -14.40
CA GLU A 325 4.68 -4.53 -13.07
C GLU A 325 5.92 -5.42 -13.10
N MET A 326 7.00 -4.94 -12.48
CA MET A 326 8.27 -5.67 -12.40
C MET A 326 8.18 -6.84 -11.42
N MET A 327 7.32 -6.73 -10.41
CA MET A 327 7.08 -7.78 -9.43
C MET A 327 6.12 -8.86 -9.96
N ASP A 328 5.97 -9.91 -9.17
CA ASP A 328 5.14 -11.09 -9.47
C ASP A 328 3.63 -10.89 -9.19
N GLY A 329 3.21 -9.68 -8.85
CA GLY A 329 1.82 -9.40 -8.52
C GLY A 329 1.50 -7.91 -8.40
N LEU A 330 0.21 -7.61 -8.43
CA LEU A 330 -0.35 -6.28 -8.21
C LEU A 330 -0.52 -6.00 -6.71
N MET A 331 -0.74 -4.73 -6.36
CA MET A 331 -1.00 -4.28 -4.98
C MET A 331 -0.01 -4.87 -3.96
N GLN A 332 1.29 -4.69 -4.23
CA GLN A 332 2.35 -5.20 -3.37
C GLN A 332 2.13 -4.80 -1.91
N GLY A 333 2.26 -5.77 -1.01
CA GLY A 333 2.00 -5.62 0.43
C GLY A 333 0.61 -6.06 0.91
N ALA A 334 -0.38 -6.19 0.03
CA ALA A 334 -1.65 -6.84 0.36
C ALA A 334 -1.52 -8.37 0.25
N ASP A 335 -2.30 -9.13 1.01
CA ASP A 335 -2.31 -10.59 0.85
C ASP A 335 -2.87 -11.01 -0.52
N ARG A 336 -2.28 -12.06 -1.09
CA ARG A 336 -2.57 -12.52 -2.46
C ARG A 336 -4.01 -13.02 -2.65
N ASP A 337 -4.62 -13.58 -1.62
CA ASP A 337 -6.02 -14.04 -1.66
C ASP A 337 -7.00 -12.88 -1.86
N LEU A 338 -6.77 -11.73 -1.21
CA LEU A 338 -7.58 -10.52 -1.41
C LEU A 338 -7.38 -9.95 -2.83
N VAL A 339 -6.14 -9.88 -3.29
CA VAL A 339 -5.81 -9.36 -4.63
C VAL A 339 -6.38 -10.24 -5.74
N LYS A 340 -6.45 -11.56 -5.54
CA LYS A 340 -7.06 -12.50 -6.50
C LYS A 340 -8.54 -12.19 -6.75
N VAL A 341 -9.31 -11.89 -5.70
CA VAL A 341 -10.72 -11.48 -5.83
C VAL A 341 -10.83 -10.21 -6.67
N TRP A 342 -10.03 -9.19 -6.32
CA TRP A 342 -10.00 -7.93 -7.07
C TRP A 342 -9.63 -8.14 -8.55
N GLN A 343 -8.58 -8.93 -8.81
CA GLN A 343 -8.08 -9.15 -10.17
C GLN A 343 -9.10 -9.89 -11.03
N LYS A 344 -9.82 -10.88 -10.46
CA LYS A 344 -10.90 -11.59 -11.16
C LYS A 344 -12.02 -10.62 -11.57
N MET A 345 -12.47 -9.77 -10.65
CA MET A 345 -13.53 -8.77 -10.93
C MET A 345 -13.12 -7.73 -11.97
N ASN A 346 -11.84 -7.35 -11.98
CA ASN A 346 -11.33 -6.28 -12.83
C ASN A 346 -10.68 -6.76 -14.12
N ALA A 347 -10.57 -8.07 -14.36
CA ALA A 347 -10.00 -8.63 -15.59
C ALA A 347 -10.62 -8.02 -16.86
N LYS A 348 -11.94 -7.77 -16.85
CA LYS A 348 -12.67 -7.14 -17.96
C LYS A 348 -12.14 -5.74 -18.35
N ARG A 349 -11.44 -5.04 -17.46
CA ARG A 349 -10.91 -3.67 -17.70
C ARG A 349 -9.59 -3.67 -18.47
N PHE A 350 -8.84 -4.78 -18.39
CA PHE A 350 -7.49 -4.87 -18.93
C PHE A 350 -7.47 -5.69 -20.24
N ASP A 351 -6.63 -5.28 -21.18
CA ASP A 351 -6.22 -6.11 -22.30
C ASP A 351 -5.02 -6.98 -21.86
N ASN A 352 -4.08 -6.42 -21.10
CA ASN A 352 -2.92 -7.14 -20.55
C ASN A 352 -2.60 -6.75 -19.10
N ILE A 353 -2.28 -7.77 -18.30
CA ILE A 353 -1.64 -7.64 -16.98
C ILE A 353 -0.24 -8.27 -17.08
N MET A 354 0.77 -7.42 -17.27
CA MET A 354 2.16 -7.81 -17.53
C MET A 354 2.98 -7.81 -16.24
N LEU A 355 2.93 -8.91 -15.51
CA LEU A 355 3.76 -9.14 -14.31
C LEU A 355 5.16 -9.59 -14.70
N LYS A 356 6.12 -9.48 -13.79
CA LYS A 356 7.55 -9.79 -14.03
C LYS A 356 8.08 -9.18 -15.32
N THR A 357 7.61 -7.98 -15.65
CA THR A 357 7.90 -7.29 -16.90
C THR A 357 8.36 -5.86 -16.58
N LYS A 358 9.43 -5.41 -17.22
CA LYS A 358 9.94 -4.04 -17.08
C LYS A 358 9.78 -3.28 -18.38
N THR A 359 9.60 -1.96 -18.26
CA THR A 359 9.67 -1.05 -19.41
C THR A 359 11.12 -0.66 -19.65
N VAL A 360 11.59 -0.75 -20.90
CA VAL A 360 13.00 -0.47 -21.26
C VAL A 360 13.18 0.81 -22.06
N SER A 361 12.19 1.18 -22.87
CA SER A 361 12.21 2.42 -23.64
C SER A 361 10.80 2.87 -23.97
N ALA A 362 10.64 4.18 -24.19
CA ALA A 362 9.42 4.75 -24.73
C ALA A 362 9.76 5.84 -25.76
N ARG A 363 9.01 5.89 -26.86
CA ARG A 363 9.16 6.92 -27.91
C ARG A 363 7.81 7.54 -28.23
N ALA A 364 7.79 8.87 -28.37
CA ALA A 364 6.62 9.59 -28.83
C ALA A 364 6.49 9.43 -30.35
N LEU A 365 5.35 8.92 -30.80
CA LEU A 365 4.93 8.85 -32.20
C LEU A 365 3.72 9.79 -32.42
N PRO A 366 3.40 10.16 -33.67
CA PRO A 366 2.17 10.90 -33.96
C PRO A 366 0.91 10.21 -33.42
N GLU A 367 0.83 8.89 -33.56
CA GLU A 367 -0.31 8.05 -33.16
C GLU A 367 -0.39 7.76 -31.66
N GLY A 368 0.70 7.90 -30.91
CA GLY A 368 0.72 7.57 -29.47
C GLY A 368 2.13 7.46 -28.90
N ILE A 369 2.25 6.94 -27.69
CA ILE A 369 3.52 6.60 -27.06
C ILE A 369 3.78 5.12 -27.29
N GLU A 370 4.80 4.80 -28.07
CA GLU A 370 5.25 3.41 -28.20
C GLU A 370 6.15 3.06 -27.03
N VAL A 371 5.82 1.98 -26.34
CA VAL A 371 6.53 1.48 -25.15
C VAL A 371 7.07 0.09 -25.44
N THR A 372 8.35 -0.12 -25.12
CA THR A 372 9.04 -1.40 -25.28
C THR A 372 9.21 -2.06 -23.91
N PHE A 373 8.92 -3.36 -23.87
CA PHE A 373 8.98 -4.18 -22.67
C PHE A 373 10.13 -5.19 -22.74
N ALA A 374 10.62 -5.59 -21.58
CA ALA A 374 11.56 -6.70 -21.42
C ALA A 374 11.19 -7.52 -20.18
N PRO A 375 11.63 -8.78 -20.09
CA PRO A 375 11.50 -9.56 -18.87
C PRO A 375 12.18 -8.87 -17.69
N ALA A 376 11.56 -8.94 -16.51
CA ALA A 376 12.19 -8.47 -15.27
C ALA A 376 13.35 -9.39 -14.86
N GLU A 377 13.23 -10.69 -15.13
CA GLU A 377 14.20 -11.74 -14.83
C GLU A 377 14.75 -12.39 -16.11
N GLU A 378 15.98 -12.88 -16.06
CA GLU A 378 16.62 -13.56 -17.18
C GLU A 378 15.84 -14.84 -17.57
N GLY A 379 15.61 -15.05 -18.87
CA GLY A 379 14.82 -16.18 -19.38
C GLY A 379 13.30 -15.99 -19.33
N GLY A 380 12.79 -14.87 -18.82
CA GLY A 380 11.36 -14.53 -18.90
C GLY A 380 10.91 -14.13 -20.31
N THR A 381 9.61 -13.86 -20.46
CA THR A 381 9.03 -13.36 -21.71
C THR A 381 8.52 -11.92 -21.53
N ALA A 382 8.43 -11.17 -22.63
CA ALA A 382 7.82 -9.85 -22.66
C ALA A 382 7.08 -9.66 -23.97
N PRO A 383 5.99 -8.89 -23.98
CA PRO A 383 5.25 -8.61 -25.21
C PRO A 383 6.06 -7.73 -26.16
N ALA A 384 5.70 -7.78 -27.44
CA ALA A 384 6.22 -6.86 -28.45
C ALA A 384 5.87 -5.40 -28.11
N PRO A 385 6.61 -4.40 -28.61
CA PRO A 385 6.30 -2.99 -28.39
C PRO A 385 4.83 -2.65 -28.68
N GLN A 386 4.23 -1.82 -27.83
CA GLN A 386 2.82 -1.43 -27.91
C GLN A 386 2.69 0.09 -27.95
N VAL A 387 1.65 0.60 -28.62
CA VAL A 387 1.34 2.03 -28.71
C VAL A 387 0.13 2.37 -27.84
N TYR A 388 0.25 3.44 -27.05
CA TYR A 388 -0.78 3.91 -26.11
C TYR A 388 -1.11 5.38 -26.33
N ASP A 389 -2.38 5.77 -26.14
CA ASP A 389 -2.80 7.16 -26.21
C ASP A 389 -2.37 7.96 -24.97
N LEU A 390 -2.23 7.26 -23.84
CA LEU A 390 -1.81 7.82 -22.55
C LEU A 390 -0.97 6.79 -21.78
N VAL A 391 0.13 7.25 -21.18
CA VAL A 391 0.98 6.44 -20.29
C VAL A 391 1.03 7.10 -18.92
N LEU A 392 0.53 6.39 -17.90
CA LEU A 392 0.59 6.80 -16.49
C LEU A 392 1.82 6.19 -15.81
N GLN A 393 2.76 7.05 -15.41
CA GLN A 393 3.88 6.70 -14.55
C GLN A 393 3.41 6.65 -13.07
N ALA A 394 3.19 5.43 -12.56
CA ALA A 394 2.76 5.15 -11.19
C ALA A 394 3.74 4.22 -10.44
N VAL A 395 5.04 4.27 -10.76
CA VAL A 395 6.10 3.39 -10.22
C VAL A 395 6.56 3.72 -8.80
N GLY A 396 5.80 4.55 -8.08
CA GLY A 396 6.08 4.93 -6.69
C GLY A 396 6.48 6.40 -6.52
N ARG A 397 6.94 6.73 -5.30
CA ARG A 397 7.19 8.09 -4.84
C ARG A 397 8.52 8.18 -4.10
N THR A 398 9.18 9.33 -4.20
CA THR A 398 10.46 9.63 -3.54
C THR A 398 10.28 10.78 -2.53
N PRO A 399 10.81 10.67 -1.30
CA PRO A 399 10.77 11.75 -0.30
C PRO A 399 11.59 12.97 -0.73
N ASN A 400 11.23 14.15 -0.22
CA ASN A 400 11.84 15.44 -0.61
C ASN A 400 13.00 15.90 0.31
N GLY A 401 13.55 15.07 1.19
CA GLY A 401 14.56 15.49 2.18
C GLY A 401 15.79 16.17 1.60
N LYS A 402 16.23 15.74 0.41
CA LYS A 402 17.39 16.31 -0.31
C LYS A 402 17.12 17.67 -0.99
N LYS A 403 15.94 18.26 -0.81
CA LYS A 403 15.50 19.49 -1.51
C LYS A 403 15.33 20.71 -0.61
N LEU A 404 15.74 20.58 0.66
CA LEU A 404 15.43 21.57 1.71
C LEU A 404 16.68 22.26 2.26
N ALA A 405 17.87 21.91 1.74
CA ALA A 405 19.16 22.25 2.33
C ALA A 405 19.26 21.85 3.82
N ALA A 406 18.66 20.71 4.19
CA ALA A 406 18.53 20.26 5.57
C ALA A 406 19.87 20.09 6.30
N GLU A 407 20.94 19.80 5.55
CA GLU A 407 22.31 19.72 6.04
C GLU A 407 22.80 21.04 6.64
N LYS A 408 22.33 22.20 6.15
CA LYS A 408 22.65 23.51 6.72
C LYS A 408 22.06 23.70 8.12
N ALA A 409 21.00 22.98 8.45
CA ALA A 409 20.46 22.93 9.80
C ALA A 409 21.08 21.81 10.67
N GLY A 410 22.02 21.03 10.12
CA GLY A 410 22.61 19.86 10.78
C GLY A 410 21.73 18.59 10.72
N VAL A 411 20.64 18.60 9.95
CA VAL A 411 19.74 17.46 9.81
C VAL A 411 20.32 16.45 8.83
N SER A 412 20.35 15.18 9.25
CA SER A 412 20.81 14.06 8.42
C SER A 412 19.70 13.59 7.49
N VAL A 413 20.04 13.42 6.20
CA VAL A 413 19.14 12.91 5.17
C VAL A 413 19.75 11.63 4.59
N THR A 414 18.97 10.55 4.53
CA THR A 414 19.44 9.27 3.98
C THR A 414 19.71 9.36 2.49
N ASP A 415 20.43 8.39 1.93
CA ASP A 415 20.69 8.31 0.49
C ASP A 415 19.42 8.23 -0.36
N ARG A 416 18.36 7.63 0.20
CA ARG A 416 17.04 7.55 -0.44
C ARG A 416 16.21 8.84 -0.27
N GLY A 417 16.71 9.82 0.47
CA GLY A 417 16.08 11.12 0.67
C GLY A 417 15.13 11.21 1.87
N PHE A 418 15.06 10.18 2.72
CA PHE A 418 14.27 10.20 3.95
C PHE A 418 15.00 10.93 5.08
N ILE A 419 14.24 11.45 6.05
CA ILE A 419 14.76 11.99 7.31
C ILE A 419 14.34 11.04 8.43
N ASN A 420 15.30 10.35 9.02
CA ASN A 420 15.01 9.42 10.13
C ASN A 420 14.59 10.22 11.38
N VAL A 421 13.64 9.67 12.12
CA VAL A 421 13.15 10.25 13.37
C VAL A 421 12.99 9.20 14.48
N ASP A 422 12.98 9.66 15.72
CA ASP A 422 12.59 8.84 16.87
C ASP A 422 11.05 8.76 17.04
N LEU A 423 10.56 8.06 18.07
CA LEU A 423 9.12 7.93 18.35
C LEU A 423 8.43 9.25 18.70
N GLN A 424 9.19 10.30 19.04
CA GLN A 424 8.68 11.65 19.29
C GLN A 424 8.75 12.53 18.03
N MET A 425 9.08 11.94 16.88
CA MET A 425 9.26 12.60 15.58
C MET A 425 10.48 13.54 15.52
N ARG A 426 11.43 13.44 16.44
CA ARG A 426 12.65 14.26 16.42
C ARG A 426 13.65 13.72 15.41
N THR A 427 14.31 14.62 14.71
CA THR A 427 15.49 14.29 13.90
C THR A 427 16.73 14.15 14.80
N ASN A 428 17.92 13.96 14.22
CA ASN A 428 19.18 14.03 14.95
C ASN A 428 19.47 15.41 15.57
N VAL A 429 18.74 16.45 15.17
CA VAL A 429 18.81 17.81 15.74
C VAL A 429 17.64 18.00 16.72
N PRO A 430 17.87 18.14 18.05
CA PRO A 430 16.81 18.00 19.06
C PRO A 430 15.63 18.97 18.97
N HIS A 431 15.80 20.11 18.31
CA HIS A 431 14.76 21.11 18.09
C HIS A 431 14.14 21.08 16.69
N ILE A 432 14.53 20.12 15.85
CA ILE A 432 13.96 19.93 14.51
C ILE A 432 13.33 18.54 14.43
N PHE A 433 12.07 18.52 14.03
CA PHE A 433 11.22 17.35 13.89
C PHE A 433 10.95 17.10 12.41
N ALA A 434 10.54 15.88 12.05
CA ALA A 434 10.07 15.57 10.70
C ALA A 434 8.89 14.60 10.75
N ILE A 435 7.96 14.71 9.79
CA ILE A 435 6.70 13.93 9.77
C ILE A 435 6.23 13.61 8.35
N GLY A 436 5.39 12.60 8.20
CA GLY A 436 4.71 12.20 6.97
C GLY A 436 5.58 11.39 6.02
N ASP A 437 5.37 11.55 4.72
CA ASP A 437 6.07 10.76 3.71
C ASP A 437 7.60 10.92 3.74
N ILE A 438 8.08 12.05 4.26
CA ILE A 438 9.51 12.37 4.27
C ILE A 438 10.29 11.53 5.29
N VAL A 439 9.61 10.95 6.28
CA VAL A 439 10.28 10.14 7.32
C VAL A 439 10.31 8.65 7.02
N GLY A 440 9.38 8.15 6.21
CA GLY A 440 9.35 6.73 5.86
C GLY A 440 8.02 6.21 5.36
N GLN A 441 8.02 4.92 5.04
CA GLN A 441 6.82 4.16 4.67
C GLN A 441 5.99 3.80 5.92
N PRO A 442 4.68 3.52 5.77
CA PRO A 442 3.89 3.74 4.56
C PRO A 442 3.59 5.24 4.34
N MET A 443 3.69 5.72 3.09
CA MET A 443 3.40 7.11 2.73
C MET A 443 1.89 7.39 2.68
N LEU A 444 1.26 7.49 3.85
CA LEU A 444 -0.18 7.61 4.02
C LEU A 444 -0.57 8.88 4.80
N ALA A 445 -1.66 9.52 4.39
CA ALA A 445 -2.09 10.80 4.95
C ALA A 445 -2.49 10.69 6.44
N HIS A 446 -3.19 9.62 6.84
CA HIS A 446 -3.56 9.39 8.23
C HIS A 446 -2.33 9.13 9.11
N LYS A 447 -1.29 8.43 8.63
CA LYS A 447 0.00 8.34 9.33
C LYS A 447 0.56 9.75 9.59
N ALA A 448 0.66 10.55 8.53
CA ALA A 448 1.22 11.90 8.62
C ALA A 448 0.46 12.80 9.63
N VAL A 449 -0.86 12.68 9.71
CA VAL A 449 -1.68 13.44 10.68
C VAL A 449 -1.44 13.01 12.12
N HIS A 450 -1.30 11.71 12.39
CA HIS A 450 -1.02 11.23 13.76
C HIS A 450 0.41 11.59 14.20
N GLU A 451 1.40 11.42 13.32
CA GLU A 451 2.78 11.88 13.55
C GLU A 451 2.82 13.40 13.82
N ALA A 452 1.99 14.18 13.12
CA ALA A 452 1.88 15.63 13.29
C ALA A 452 1.41 16.04 14.69
N HIS A 453 0.40 15.37 15.23
CA HIS A 453 -0.11 15.67 16.56
C HIS A 453 0.96 15.39 17.62
N VAL A 454 1.67 14.26 17.52
CA VAL A 454 2.79 13.92 18.40
C VAL A 454 3.87 15.01 18.36
N ALA A 455 4.35 15.38 17.17
CA ALA A 455 5.40 16.40 17.04
C ALA A 455 4.98 17.75 17.66
N ALA A 456 3.74 18.19 17.40
CA ALA A 456 3.22 19.44 17.92
C ALA A 456 3.08 19.42 19.45
N GLU A 457 2.62 18.31 20.03
CA GLU A 457 2.49 18.13 21.47
C GLU A 457 3.85 18.09 22.17
N VAL A 458 4.82 17.34 21.63
CA VAL A 458 6.18 17.32 22.18
C VAL A 458 6.79 18.72 22.19
N ILE A 459 6.69 19.45 21.09
CA ILE A 459 7.20 20.83 20.98
C ILE A 459 6.52 21.76 22.01
N ALA A 460 5.19 21.72 22.11
CA ALA A 460 4.46 22.55 23.06
C ALA A 460 4.81 22.22 24.50
N GLY A 461 4.88 20.93 24.83
CA GLY A 461 5.27 20.46 26.16
C GLY A 461 6.65 20.96 26.56
N GLU A 462 7.62 20.90 25.65
CA GLU A 462 8.97 21.41 25.92
C GLU A 462 9.02 22.92 26.11
N LEU A 463 8.38 23.69 25.22
CA LEU A 463 8.43 25.15 25.27
C LEU A 463 7.67 25.72 26.49
N GLN A 464 6.68 24.98 27.01
CA GLN A 464 5.86 25.38 28.15
C GLN A 464 6.29 24.73 29.47
N GLY A 465 7.24 23.78 29.44
CA GLY A 465 7.65 23.01 30.62
C GLY A 465 6.62 21.97 31.08
N ASN A 466 5.66 21.58 30.22
CA ASN A 466 4.67 20.54 30.50
C ASN A 466 5.23 19.15 30.15
N LYS A 467 5.64 18.40 31.18
CA LYS A 467 6.27 17.07 31.01
C LYS A 467 5.33 16.00 30.46
N GLU A 468 4.04 16.04 30.79
CA GLU A 468 3.07 15.05 30.32
C GLU A 468 2.85 15.21 28.81
N LEU A 469 2.68 16.45 28.37
CA LEU A 469 2.54 16.77 26.95
C LEU A 469 3.85 16.50 26.17
N ALA A 470 4.99 16.80 26.78
CA ALA A 470 6.31 16.52 26.21
C ALA A 470 6.64 15.03 26.09
N ALA A 471 5.88 14.15 26.76
CA ALA A 471 6.04 12.70 26.71
C ALA A 471 5.21 12.03 25.59
N ALA A 472 4.49 12.81 24.77
CA ALA A 472 3.78 12.28 23.61
C ALA A 472 4.73 11.46 22.70
N ALA A 473 4.24 10.35 22.18
CA ALA A 473 4.98 9.44 21.32
C ALA A 473 4.04 8.76 20.32
N PHE A 474 4.57 8.48 19.13
CA PHE A 474 3.86 7.76 18.08
C PHE A 474 3.90 6.25 18.35
N ASN A 475 3.00 5.78 19.21
CA ASN A 475 2.91 4.39 19.66
C ASN A 475 1.82 3.57 18.96
N ALA A 476 1.30 4.04 17.82
CA ALA A 476 0.34 3.28 17.04
C ALA A 476 0.94 1.93 16.64
N ARG A 477 0.26 0.84 16.98
CA ARG A 477 0.70 -0.52 16.67
C ARG A 477 0.46 -0.84 15.20
N VAL A 478 -0.58 -0.25 14.61
CA VAL A 478 -0.97 -0.53 13.23
C VAL A 478 -1.37 0.73 12.47
N ILE A 479 -1.16 0.69 11.15
CA ILE A 479 -1.59 1.72 10.21
C ILE A 479 -2.36 1.01 9.09
N PRO A 480 -3.67 1.27 8.91
CA PRO A 480 -4.44 0.63 7.86
C PRO A 480 -4.01 1.12 6.48
N SER A 481 -4.14 0.24 5.48
CA SER A 481 -3.91 0.51 4.06
C SER A 481 -5.16 0.15 3.27
N VAL A 482 -5.51 0.98 2.28
CA VAL A 482 -6.72 0.80 1.47
C VAL A 482 -6.42 1.14 0.03
N ALA A 483 -6.74 0.22 -0.88
CA ALA A 483 -6.93 0.50 -2.29
C ALA A 483 -8.43 0.74 -2.54
N TYR A 484 -8.80 1.96 -2.94
CA TYR A 484 -10.19 2.33 -3.19
C TYR A 484 -10.61 1.98 -4.63
N THR A 485 -10.15 0.83 -5.11
CA THR A 485 -10.62 0.22 -6.35
C THR A 485 -12.03 -0.33 -6.17
N ASP A 486 -12.59 -0.96 -7.20
CA ASP A 486 -13.87 -1.68 -7.09
C ASP A 486 -13.69 -3.17 -7.44
N PRO A 487 -13.84 -4.12 -6.50
CA PRO A 487 -14.05 -3.88 -5.06
C PRO A 487 -12.83 -3.22 -4.39
N GLU A 488 -13.04 -2.63 -3.21
CA GLU A 488 -11.96 -2.09 -2.40
C GLU A 488 -11.12 -3.24 -1.82
N VAL A 489 -9.82 -3.00 -1.60
CA VAL A 489 -8.93 -3.93 -0.89
C VAL A 489 -8.33 -3.20 0.30
N ALA A 490 -8.70 -3.60 1.51
CA ALA A 490 -8.28 -2.98 2.76
C ALA A 490 -7.57 -3.97 3.66
N TRP A 491 -6.50 -3.56 4.33
CA TRP A 491 -5.79 -4.41 5.30
C TRP A 491 -5.10 -3.59 6.37
N VAL A 492 -4.84 -4.23 7.52
CA VAL A 492 -4.18 -3.62 8.67
C VAL A 492 -3.44 -4.67 9.49
N GLY A 493 -2.30 -4.28 10.07
CA GLY A 493 -1.47 -5.19 10.86
C GLY A 493 -0.71 -6.21 10.02
N LEU A 494 -0.46 -7.37 10.61
CA LEU A 494 0.28 -8.47 10.00
C LEU A 494 -0.52 -9.09 8.84
N THR A 495 0.16 -9.39 7.74
CA THR A 495 -0.38 -10.15 6.59
C THR A 495 0.06 -11.62 6.66
N GLU A 496 -0.60 -12.53 5.93
CA GLU A 496 -0.18 -13.94 5.89
C GLU A 496 1.24 -14.10 5.33
N ASP A 497 1.58 -13.32 4.30
CA ASP A 497 2.92 -13.35 3.70
C ASP A 497 3.99 -12.86 4.68
N GLN A 498 3.69 -11.82 5.47
CA GLN A 498 4.59 -11.35 6.53
C GLN A 498 4.69 -12.36 7.68
N ALA A 499 3.58 -12.97 8.10
CA ALA A 499 3.58 -13.99 9.15
C ALA A 499 4.48 -15.17 8.77
N LYS A 500 4.34 -15.67 7.54
CA LYS A 500 5.19 -16.73 6.98
C LYS A 500 6.66 -16.30 6.92
N ALA A 501 6.95 -15.12 6.39
CA ALA A 501 8.32 -14.62 6.26
C ALA A 501 9.01 -14.41 7.62
N GLN A 502 8.25 -14.06 8.66
CA GLN A 502 8.75 -13.82 10.02
C GLN A 502 8.69 -15.06 10.92
N GLY A 503 8.13 -16.18 10.44
CA GLY A 503 7.95 -17.39 11.25
C GLY A 503 6.91 -17.25 12.37
N ILE A 504 5.99 -16.28 12.26
CA ILE A 504 4.92 -16.06 13.23
C ILE A 504 3.78 -17.04 12.94
N LYS A 505 3.41 -17.84 13.93
CA LYS A 505 2.27 -18.75 13.83
C LYS A 505 0.98 -17.97 13.97
N VAL A 506 0.07 -18.16 13.01
CA VAL A 506 -1.22 -17.48 12.99
C VAL A 506 -2.35 -18.45 12.78
N LYS A 507 -3.46 -18.22 13.48
CA LYS A 507 -4.74 -18.86 13.24
C LYS A 507 -5.60 -17.93 12.39
N LYS A 508 -6.07 -18.44 11.26
CA LYS A 508 -6.88 -17.66 10.30
C LYS A 508 -8.36 -17.89 10.52
N GLY A 509 -9.12 -16.80 10.66
CA GLY A 509 -10.56 -16.76 10.47
C GLY A 509 -10.88 -16.14 9.12
N LEU A 510 -11.65 -16.83 8.28
CA LEU A 510 -12.03 -16.33 6.95
C LEU A 510 -13.52 -16.52 6.74
N PHE A 511 -14.22 -15.42 6.51
CA PHE A 511 -15.64 -15.41 6.20
C PHE A 511 -15.87 -14.98 4.74
N PRO A 512 -16.34 -15.89 3.86
CA PRO A 512 -16.66 -15.55 2.47
C PRO A 512 -17.97 -14.78 2.39
N TRP A 513 -18.03 -13.71 1.59
CA TRP A 513 -19.25 -12.92 1.45
C TRP A 513 -20.34 -13.61 0.62
N ALA A 514 -20.01 -14.72 -0.04
CA ALA A 514 -20.99 -15.68 -0.57
C ALA A 514 -21.91 -16.29 0.50
N ALA A 515 -21.56 -16.17 1.79
CA ALA A 515 -22.41 -16.53 2.92
C ALA A 515 -23.05 -15.31 3.61
N SER A 516 -22.76 -14.09 3.18
CA SER A 516 -23.38 -12.87 3.72
C SER A 516 -24.69 -12.58 3.00
N GLY A 517 -25.81 -12.70 3.70
CA GLY A 517 -27.11 -12.28 3.17
C GLY A 517 -27.11 -10.83 2.66
N ARG A 518 -26.37 -9.93 3.31
CA ARG A 518 -26.24 -8.54 2.86
C ARG A 518 -25.46 -8.42 1.55
N ALA A 519 -24.33 -9.12 1.41
CA ALA A 519 -23.52 -9.05 0.20
C ALA A 519 -24.26 -9.63 -1.01
N ILE A 520 -24.96 -10.75 -0.82
CA ILE A 520 -25.82 -11.37 -1.83
C ILE A 520 -26.94 -10.40 -2.24
N ALA A 521 -27.63 -9.79 -1.27
CA ALA A 521 -28.70 -8.83 -1.55
C ALA A 521 -28.21 -7.59 -2.34
N ASN A 522 -26.95 -7.19 -2.16
CA ASN A 522 -26.33 -6.12 -2.93
C ASN A 522 -25.82 -6.58 -4.32
N GLY A 523 -25.82 -7.89 -4.61
CA GLY A 523 -25.18 -8.44 -5.82
C GLY A 523 -23.65 -8.34 -5.81
N ARG A 524 -23.04 -8.28 -4.62
CA ARG A 524 -21.61 -8.05 -4.39
C ARG A 524 -21.00 -9.08 -3.42
N ASP A 525 -21.31 -10.35 -3.65
CA ASP A 525 -20.93 -11.49 -2.81
C ASP A 525 -19.54 -12.05 -3.12
N GLU A 526 -18.79 -11.44 -4.03
CA GLU A 526 -17.42 -11.84 -4.37
C GLU A 526 -16.40 -11.63 -3.24
N GLY A 527 -16.76 -10.81 -2.25
CA GLY A 527 -15.87 -10.33 -1.21
C GLY A 527 -15.48 -11.39 -0.18
N VAL A 528 -14.47 -11.07 0.64
CA VAL A 528 -14.09 -11.86 1.81
C VAL A 528 -13.64 -10.96 2.96
N THR A 529 -13.86 -11.41 4.19
CA THR A 529 -13.28 -10.84 5.41
C THR A 529 -12.34 -11.87 6.04
N LYS A 530 -11.11 -11.45 6.36
CA LYS A 530 -10.07 -12.29 6.92
C LYS A 530 -9.46 -11.65 8.16
N LEU A 531 -9.32 -12.44 9.24
CA LEU A 531 -8.65 -12.06 10.47
C LEU A 531 -7.54 -13.07 10.80
N LEU A 532 -6.42 -12.57 11.32
CA LEU A 532 -5.25 -13.35 11.72
C LEU A 532 -5.01 -13.16 13.21
N PHE A 533 -5.06 -14.26 13.96
CA PHE A 533 -4.84 -14.29 15.41
C PHE A 533 -3.54 -15.01 15.73
N ASP A 534 -2.90 -14.62 16.84
CA ASP A 534 -1.71 -15.29 17.34
C ASP A 534 -2.00 -16.76 17.68
N ASP A 535 -1.23 -17.69 17.11
CA ASP A 535 -1.37 -19.13 17.39
C ASP A 535 -0.09 -19.71 17.99
N SER A 536 0.68 -18.85 18.68
CA SER A 536 1.84 -19.31 19.44
C SER A 536 1.41 -20.19 20.64
N PRO A 537 2.29 -21.07 21.14
CA PRO A 537 2.02 -21.84 22.35
C PRO A 537 1.67 -20.97 23.56
N GLU A 538 2.25 -19.77 23.64
CA GLU A 538 2.04 -18.77 24.69
C GLU A 538 0.64 -18.12 24.62
N ALA A 539 -0.02 -18.18 23.46
CA ALA A 539 -1.37 -17.66 23.28
C ALA A 539 -2.44 -18.53 23.98
N HIS A 540 -2.12 -19.79 24.34
CA HIS A 540 -3.01 -20.71 25.07
C HIS A 540 -4.44 -20.82 24.48
N GLY A 541 -4.57 -20.72 23.16
CA GLY A 541 -5.87 -20.75 22.46
C GLY A 541 -6.66 -19.44 22.44
N HIS A 542 -6.12 -18.37 23.05
CA HIS A 542 -6.69 -17.02 23.14
C HIS A 542 -5.76 -15.99 22.49
N GLY A 543 -5.37 -16.28 21.25
CA GLY A 543 -4.52 -15.41 20.45
C GLY A 543 -5.11 -14.03 20.25
N LYS A 544 -4.30 -13.00 20.52
CA LYS A 544 -4.64 -11.63 20.14
C LYS A 544 -4.71 -11.51 18.63
N ILE A 545 -5.57 -10.62 18.14
CA ILE A 545 -5.57 -10.26 16.73
C ILE A 545 -4.23 -9.58 16.37
N LEU A 546 -3.60 -10.06 15.31
CA LEU A 546 -2.33 -9.57 14.78
C LEU A 546 -2.50 -8.79 13.47
N GLY A 547 -3.56 -9.09 12.73
CA GLY A 547 -3.89 -8.41 11.48
C GLY A 547 -5.21 -8.86 10.90
N GLY A 548 -5.63 -8.17 9.85
CA GLY A 548 -6.83 -8.52 9.10
C GLY A 548 -6.87 -7.81 7.76
N GLY A 549 -7.68 -8.36 6.86
CA GLY A 549 -7.87 -7.81 5.53
C GLY A 549 -9.23 -8.16 4.95
N MET A 550 -9.70 -7.30 4.08
CA MET A 550 -11.02 -7.34 3.49
C MET A 550 -10.91 -6.98 2.01
N VAL A 551 -11.67 -7.67 1.18
CA VAL A 551 -11.92 -7.27 -0.21
C VAL A 551 -13.42 -7.27 -0.43
N GLY A 552 -13.94 -6.16 -0.93
CA GLY A 552 -15.38 -5.97 -1.11
C GLY A 552 -15.77 -4.49 -1.08
N THR A 553 -17.05 -4.20 -1.33
CA THR A 553 -17.58 -2.85 -1.20
C THR A 553 -17.49 -2.37 0.25
N HIS A 554 -17.09 -1.10 0.45
CA HIS A 554 -16.93 -0.48 1.78
C HIS A 554 -15.87 -1.13 2.70
N ALA A 555 -14.93 -1.93 2.16
CA ALA A 555 -13.87 -2.53 2.96
C ALA A 555 -13.02 -1.47 3.71
N GLY A 556 -12.78 -0.31 3.07
CA GLY A 556 -12.05 0.81 3.65
C GLY A 556 -12.77 1.51 4.80
N ASP A 557 -14.11 1.47 4.84
CA ASP A 557 -14.91 2.02 5.94
C ASP A 557 -14.96 1.07 7.14
N MET A 558 -14.84 -0.25 6.91
CA MET A 558 -14.95 -1.28 7.94
C MET A 558 -13.61 -1.64 8.61
N ILE A 559 -12.48 -1.48 7.90
CA ILE A 559 -11.13 -1.85 8.40
C ILE A 559 -10.74 -1.11 9.71
N GLY A 560 -11.40 0.01 10.01
CA GLY A 560 -11.18 0.76 11.26
C GLY A 560 -11.50 -0.04 12.52
N GLU A 561 -12.48 -0.94 12.48
CA GLU A 561 -12.79 -1.82 13.62
C GLU A 561 -11.67 -2.82 13.89
N ILE A 562 -11.10 -3.42 12.84
CA ILE A 562 -9.97 -4.35 12.95
C ILE A 562 -8.75 -3.61 13.51
N ALA A 563 -8.49 -2.38 13.04
CA ALA A 563 -7.41 -1.55 13.58
C ALA A 563 -7.60 -1.29 15.08
N LEU A 564 -8.81 -0.92 15.50
CA LEU A 564 -9.15 -0.73 16.91
C LEU A 564 -8.96 -2.01 17.72
N ALA A 565 -9.42 -3.16 17.22
CA ALA A 565 -9.26 -4.44 17.90
C ALA A 565 -7.79 -4.79 18.15
N ILE A 566 -6.91 -4.52 17.19
CA ILE A 566 -5.46 -4.72 17.35
C ILE A 566 -4.88 -3.77 18.40
N GLU A 567 -5.25 -2.48 18.37
CA GLU A 567 -4.79 -1.49 19.37
C GLU A 567 -5.21 -1.90 20.79
N MET A 568 -6.45 -2.37 20.95
CA MET A 568 -6.99 -2.88 22.22
C MET A 568 -6.40 -4.23 22.64
N GLY A 569 -5.74 -4.94 21.71
CA GLY A 569 -5.21 -6.28 21.95
C GLY A 569 -6.30 -7.33 22.20
N ALA A 570 -7.43 -7.18 21.51
CA ALA A 570 -8.57 -8.09 21.56
C ALA A 570 -8.20 -9.49 21.04
N ASP A 571 -8.93 -10.51 21.49
CA ASP A 571 -8.83 -11.88 20.96
C ASP A 571 -10.01 -12.22 20.02
N ALA A 572 -10.03 -13.46 19.49
CA ALA A 572 -11.11 -13.91 18.61
C ALA A 572 -12.47 -13.98 19.31
N VAL A 573 -12.50 -14.20 20.63
CA VAL A 573 -13.75 -14.30 21.41
C VAL A 573 -14.33 -12.93 21.69
N ASP A 574 -13.49 -11.92 21.98
CA ASP A 574 -13.92 -10.52 22.14
C ASP A 574 -14.65 -10.03 20.88
N ILE A 575 -14.06 -10.27 19.71
CA ILE A 575 -14.63 -9.87 18.42
C ILE A 575 -15.87 -10.72 18.11
N GLY A 576 -15.79 -12.06 18.22
CA GLY A 576 -16.89 -12.96 17.87
C GLY A 576 -18.12 -12.82 18.78
N LYS A 577 -17.95 -12.41 20.05
CA LYS A 577 -19.08 -12.15 20.97
C LYS A 577 -19.64 -10.74 20.89
N THR A 578 -18.99 -9.84 20.16
CA THR A 578 -19.54 -8.53 19.89
C THR A 578 -20.75 -8.69 18.98
N ILE A 579 -21.91 -8.15 19.37
CA ILE A 579 -23.14 -8.23 18.56
C ILE A 579 -23.06 -7.16 17.47
N HIS A 580 -22.58 -7.56 16.30
CA HIS A 580 -22.64 -6.72 15.10
C HIS A 580 -24.09 -6.63 14.57
N PRO A 581 -24.49 -5.48 13.99
CA PRO A 581 -25.83 -5.34 13.43
C PRO A 581 -26.04 -6.22 12.19
N HIS A 582 -27.24 -6.80 12.08
CA HIS A 582 -27.65 -7.65 10.95
C HIS A 582 -28.87 -7.07 10.21
N PRO A 583 -28.94 -7.11 8.86
CA PRO A 583 -27.90 -7.58 7.93
C PRO A 583 -26.94 -6.46 7.50
N THR A 584 -25.63 -6.65 7.69
CA THR A 584 -24.58 -5.70 7.28
C THR A 584 -23.39 -6.39 6.63
N LEU A 585 -22.52 -5.62 5.96
CA LEU A 585 -21.20 -6.13 5.58
C LEU A 585 -20.25 -6.19 6.79
N GLY A 586 -20.45 -5.30 7.78
CA GLY A 586 -19.62 -5.20 8.98
C GLY A 586 -19.68 -6.43 9.87
N GLU A 587 -20.82 -7.12 9.96
CA GLU A 587 -20.94 -8.36 10.75
C GLU A 587 -20.01 -9.48 10.28
N SER A 588 -19.50 -9.42 9.04
CA SER A 588 -18.48 -10.35 8.55
C SER A 588 -17.17 -10.32 9.36
N ILE A 589 -16.89 -9.24 10.10
CA ILE A 589 -15.75 -9.16 11.03
C ILE A 589 -15.99 -10.08 12.23
N GLY A 590 -17.16 -9.98 12.87
CA GLY A 590 -17.59 -10.88 13.94
C GLY A 590 -17.60 -12.33 13.47
N MET A 591 -18.24 -12.60 12.33
CA MET A 591 -18.33 -13.95 11.77
C MET A 591 -16.95 -14.53 11.39
N ALA A 592 -16.01 -13.73 10.88
CA ALA A 592 -14.64 -14.21 10.64
C ALA A 592 -13.93 -14.60 11.95
N ALA A 593 -14.18 -13.90 13.05
CA ALA A 593 -13.66 -14.27 14.37
C ALA A 593 -14.32 -15.56 14.89
N GLU A 594 -15.63 -15.71 14.73
CA GLU A 594 -16.37 -16.94 15.04
C GLU A 594 -15.87 -18.14 14.24
N VAL A 595 -15.48 -17.95 12.98
CA VAL A 595 -14.81 -18.99 12.18
C VAL A 595 -13.48 -19.38 12.82
N ALA A 596 -12.67 -18.41 13.26
CA ALA A 596 -11.39 -18.68 13.89
C ALA A 596 -11.54 -19.51 15.18
N HIS A 597 -12.57 -19.28 16.00
CA HIS A 597 -12.79 -20.05 17.24
C HIS A 597 -13.86 -21.15 17.12
N GLY A 598 -14.41 -21.39 15.93
CA GLY A 598 -15.25 -22.53 15.60
C GLY A 598 -16.71 -22.46 16.04
N SER A 599 -17.27 -21.27 16.24
CA SER A 599 -18.69 -21.10 16.62
C SER A 599 -19.60 -20.57 15.50
N CYS A 600 -19.05 -20.23 14.34
CA CYS A 600 -19.84 -19.66 13.25
C CYS A 600 -20.89 -20.65 12.75
N THR A 601 -22.16 -20.24 12.75
CA THR A 601 -23.30 -21.08 12.34
C THR A 601 -23.80 -20.78 10.92
N ASP A 602 -23.29 -19.72 10.29
CA ASP A 602 -23.64 -19.32 8.92
C ASP A 602 -22.76 -19.99 7.85
N LEU A 603 -21.81 -20.83 8.28
CA LEU A 603 -20.99 -21.68 7.41
C LEU A 603 -21.17 -23.16 7.78
N PRO A 604 -20.87 -24.09 6.85
CA PRO A 604 -20.77 -25.50 7.18
C PRO A 604 -19.81 -25.74 8.37
N PRO A 605 -20.07 -26.76 9.20
CA PRO A 605 -19.22 -27.04 10.36
C PRO A 605 -17.78 -27.30 9.89
N GLY A 606 -16.81 -26.70 10.58
CA GLY A 606 -15.40 -26.96 10.34
C GLY A 606 -15.08 -28.45 10.48
N LYS A 607 -14.16 -28.97 9.65
CA LYS A 607 -13.68 -30.35 9.78
C LYS A 607 -13.06 -30.53 11.17
N LYS A 608 -13.54 -31.52 11.91
CA LYS A 608 -13.04 -31.89 13.25
C LYS A 608 -11.75 -32.69 13.17
#